data_AF-A0A392PH25-F1
#
_entry.id   AF-A0A392PH25-F1
#
_cell.length_a   1.000
_cell.length_b   1.000
_cell.length_c   1.000
_cell.angle_alpha   90.00
_cell.angle_beta   90.00
_cell.angle_gamma   90.00
#
_symmetry.space_group_name_H-M   'P 1'
#
loop_
_entity.id
_entity.type
_entity.pdbx_description
1 polymer ?
#
loop_
_entity_poly.entity_id
_entity_poly.type
_entity_poly.pdbx_seq_one_letter_code
_entity_poly.pdbx_strand_id
1 'polypeptide(L)'
;MSEAHREEQTALLDNIYSNWLDKVSSARGKKREDIDNFMNEGVYQIDKLKEEGFISNILYDDEVIARLLKRPWVKSNMLTLVSLRKYSRVRKWTVGISSSKELIAVIRASGTIKCVESPSSSPSKGITANKFIAMVRKVRASKKFKAAIIRIDSPGGDPLAADLMWREIRLLAAKKPVIASMSDEAASGGYYMAMGANIIVA
;
A
#
# COMPACT_ATOMS: atom_id res chain seq x y z
N MET A 1 16.57 19.11 -17.15
CA MET A 1 16.44 18.96 -15.69
C MET A 1 17.35 19.98 -15.03
N SER A 2 16.84 20.82 -14.14
CA SER A 2 17.65 21.76 -13.35
C SER A 2 18.51 21.01 -12.32
N GLU A 3 19.50 21.69 -11.76
CA GLU A 3 20.37 21.11 -10.71
C GLU A 3 19.56 20.73 -9.47
N ALA A 4 18.73 21.63 -8.95
CA ALA A 4 17.86 21.35 -7.81
C ALA A 4 16.89 20.17 -8.05
N HIS A 5 16.35 20.04 -9.27
CA HIS A 5 15.48 18.91 -9.58
C HIS A 5 16.25 17.59 -9.65
N ARG A 6 17.48 17.62 -10.16
CA ARG A 6 18.36 16.45 -10.18
C ARG A 6 18.69 15.99 -8.76
N GLU A 7 19.07 16.93 -7.89
CA GLU A 7 19.40 16.64 -6.50
C GLU A 7 18.24 15.97 -5.77
N GLU A 8 17.03 16.52 -5.89
CA GLU A 8 15.82 15.98 -5.29
C GLU A 8 15.49 14.57 -5.80
N GLN A 9 15.49 14.36 -7.12
CA GLN A 9 15.21 13.05 -7.70
C GLN A 9 16.27 12.00 -7.33
N THR A 10 17.55 12.36 -7.38
CA THR A 10 18.63 11.45 -7.00
C THR A 10 18.49 11.02 -5.54
N ALA A 11 18.27 11.98 -4.62
CA ALA A 11 18.09 11.66 -3.21
C ALA A 11 16.90 10.73 -2.95
N LEU A 12 15.78 10.93 -3.66
CA LEU A 12 14.60 10.07 -3.56
C LEU A 12 14.88 8.65 -4.08
N LEU A 13 15.48 8.54 -5.27
CA LEU A 13 15.79 7.25 -5.89
C LEU A 13 16.81 6.46 -5.07
N ASP A 14 17.86 7.13 -4.57
CA ASP A 14 18.88 6.51 -3.73
C ASP A 14 18.28 5.99 -2.42
N ASN A 15 17.34 6.71 -1.82
CA ASN A 15 16.64 6.26 -0.62
C ASN A 15 15.79 5.00 -0.89
N ILE A 16 15.01 5.01 -1.97
CA ILE A 16 14.17 3.86 -2.38
C ILE A 16 15.06 2.64 -2.63
N TYR A 17 16.15 2.83 -3.38
CA TYR A 17 17.08 1.77 -3.73
C TYR A 17 17.79 1.21 -2.50
N SER A 18 18.29 2.07 -1.61
CA SER A 18 18.95 1.67 -0.37
C SER A 18 18.01 0.89 0.56
N ASN A 19 16.76 1.32 0.71
CA ASN A 19 15.77 0.59 1.50
C ASN A 19 15.46 -0.78 0.86
N TRP A 20 15.38 -0.87 -0.47
CA TRP A 20 15.24 -2.16 -1.15
C TRP A 20 16.43 -3.09 -0.88
N LEU A 21 17.66 -2.59 -1.00
CA LEU A 21 18.88 -3.34 -0.68
C LEU A 21 18.84 -3.85 0.77
N ASP A 22 18.40 -3.04 1.73
CA ASP A 22 18.29 -3.42 3.14
C ASP A 22 17.32 -4.58 3.37
N LYS A 23 16.16 -4.51 2.73
CA LYS A 23 15.14 -5.56 2.85
C LYS A 23 15.62 -6.85 2.21
N VAL A 24 16.25 -6.80 1.04
CA VAL A 24 16.78 -7.99 0.36
C VAL A 24 17.96 -8.57 1.13
N SER A 25 18.89 -7.72 1.58
CA SER A 25 20.03 -8.10 2.43
C SER A 25 19.56 -8.84 3.68
N SER A 26 18.59 -8.28 4.40
CA SER A 26 18.03 -8.90 5.61
C SER A 26 17.31 -10.23 5.32
N ALA A 27 16.56 -10.31 4.21
CA ALA A 27 15.82 -11.51 3.84
C ALA A 27 16.71 -12.65 3.31
N ARG A 28 17.85 -12.31 2.70
CA ARG A 28 18.77 -13.28 2.07
C ARG A 28 20.04 -13.54 2.87
N GLY A 29 20.31 -12.76 3.92
CA GLY A 29 21.55 -12.86 4.70
C GLY A 29 22.80 -12.48 3.90
N LYS A 30 22.66 -11.57 2.94
CA LYS A 30 23.75 -11.13 2.04
C LYS A 30 24.20 -9.71 2.37
N LYS A 31 25.44 -9.34 2.05
CA LYS A 31 25.89 -7.95 2.18
C LYS A 31 25.23 -7.08 1.11
N ARG A 32 25.06 -5.78 1.41
CA ARG A 32 24.48 -4.80 0.48
C ARG A 32 25.31 -4.67 -0.79
N GLU A 33 26.63 -4.59 -0.63
CA GLU A 33 27.61 -4.47 -1.73
C GLU A 33 27.51 -5.64 -2.72
N ASP A 34 27.38 -6.87 -2.21
CA ASP A 34 27.26 -8.05 -3.05
C ASP A 34 25.97 -8.00 -3.89
N ILE A 35 24.86 -7.55 -3.30
CA ILE A 35 23.57 -7.42 -4.01
C ILE A 35 23.66 -6.30 -5.05
N ASP A 36 24.26 -5.17 -4.71
CA ASP A 36 24.42 -4.03 -5.61
C ASP A 36 25.29 -4.40 -6.82
N ASN A 37 26.45 -5.03 -6.58
CA ASN A 37 27.31 -5.54 -7.65
C ASN A 37 26.58 -6.56 -8.52
N PHE A 38 25.86 -7.50 -7.91
CA PHE A 38 25.08 -8.50 -8.62
C PHE A 38 24.01 -7.88 -9.55
N MET A 39 23.34 -6.82 -9.09
CA MET A 39 22.36 -6.09 -9.89
C MET A 39 23.02 -5.31 -11.04
N ASN A 40 24.18 -4.69 -10.78
CA ASN A 40 24.92 -3.90 -11.78
C ASN A 40 25.61 -4.76 -12.85
N GLU A 41 26.06 -5.98 -12.50
CA GLU A 41 26.59 -6.95 -13.47
C GLU A 41 25.51 -7.51 -14.41
N GLY A 42 24.24 -7.45 -13.98
CA GLY A 42 23.10 -8.01 -14.68
C GLY A 42 22.95 -9.52 -14.48
N VAL A 43 21.70 -9.98 -14.38
CA VAL A 43 21.35 -11.38 -14.15
C VAL A 43 20.86 -12.02 -15.43
N TYR A 44 21.76 -12.67 -16.16
CA TYR A 44 21.45 -13.28 -17.46
C TYR A 44 21.31 -14.80 -17.42
N GLN A 45 21.71 -15.45 -16.31
CA GLN A 45 21.68 -16.89 -16.15
C GLN A 45 21.01 -17.28 -14.84
N ILE A 46 20.07 -18.23 -14.91
CA ILE A 46 19.28 -18.68 -13.76
C ILE A 46 20.15 -19.48 -12.78
N ASP A 47 21.16 -20.19 -13.28
CA ASP A 47 22.09 -20.96 -12.44
C ASP A 47 22.87 -20.07 -11.48
N LYS A 48 23.32 -18.89 -11.95
CA LYS A 48 23.99 -17.88 -11.11
C LYS A 48 23.11 -17.44 -9.93
N LEU A 49 21.78 -17.33 -10.11
CA LEU A 49 20.86 -17.02 -9.00
C LEU A 49 20.84 -18.12 -7.93
N LYS A 50 21.04 -19.39 -8.31
CA LYS A 50 21.07 -20.50 -7.36
C LYS A 50 22.43 -20.60 -6.69
N GLU A 51 23.52 -20.48 -7.45
CA GLU A 51 24.90 -20.48 -6.94
C GLU A 51 25.12 -19.36 -5.93
N GLU A 52 24.62 -18.18 -6.25
CA GLU A 52 24.65 -17.05 -5.33
C GLU A 52 23.54 -17.13 -4.27
N GLY A 53 22.61 -18.08 -4.30
CA GLY A 53 21.63 -18.27 -3.23
C GLY A 53 20.48 -17.24 -3.21
N PHE A 54 20.23 -16.54 -4.31
CA PHE A 54 19.01 -15.74 -4.51
C PHE A 54 17.76 -16.63 -4.66
N ILE A 55 17.91 -17.82 -5.23
CA ILE A 55 16.87 -18.86 -5.32
C ILE A 55 17.35 -20.14 -4.65
N SER A 56 16.42 -20.92 -4.10
CA SER A 56 16.78 -22.18 -3.42
C SER A 56 17.01 -23.33 -4.40
N ASN A 57 16.18 -23.44 -5.45
CA ASN A 57 16.25 -24.51 -6.44
C ASN A 57 15.67 -24.05 -7.77
N ILE A 58 16.08 -24.73 -8.84
CA ILE A 58 15.51 -24.63 -10.19
C ILE A 58 14.79 -25.96 -10.39
N LEU A 59 13.46 -25.92 -10.46
CA LEU A 59 12.60 -27.10 -10.56
C LEU A 59 11.52 -26.84 -11.60
N TYR A 60 11.09 -27.90 -12.29
CA TYR A 60 9.90 -27.86 -13.11
C TYR A 60 8.63 -27.89 -12.24
N ASP A 61 7.51 -27.47 -12.82
CA ASP A 61 6.22 -27.36 -12.11
C ASP A 61 5.78 -28.69 -11.49
N ASP A 62 5.99 -29.81 -12.18
CA ASP A 62 5.67 -31.16 -11.69
C ASP A 62 6.56 -31.56 -10.50
N GLU A 63 7.84 -31.22 -10.53
CA GLU A 63 8.77 -31.45 -9.42
C GLU A 63 8.39 -30.62 -8.19
N VAL A 64 7.95 -29.38 -8.38
CA VAL A 64 7.42 -28.51 -7.31
C VAL A 64 6.17 -29.15 -6.69
N ILE A 65 5.23 -29.62 -7.52
CA ILE A 65 4.02 -30.29 -7.05
C ILE A 65 4.37 -31.56 -6.27
N ALA A 66 5.25 -32.41 -6.80
CA ALA A 66 5.69 -33.63 -6.16
C ALA A 66 6.35 -33.35 -4.79
N ARG A 67 7.13 -32.27 -4.68
CA ARG A 67 7.75 -31.85 -3.42
C ARG A 67 6.73 -31.33 -2.41
N LEU A 68 5.71 -30.60 -2.85
CA LEU A 68 4.63 -30.12 -1.98
C LEU A 68 3.75 -31.27 -1.46
N LEU A 69 3.48 -32.28 -2.29
CA LEU A 69 2.72 -33.48 -1.90
C LEU A 69 3.43 -34.30 -0.80
N LYS A 70 4.77 -34.28 -0.75
CA LYS A 70 5.57 -34.95 0.30
C LYS A 70 5.54 -34.24 1.66
N ARG A 71 4.90 -33.07 1.78
CA ARG A 71 4.89 -32.30 3.03
C ARG A 71 3.96 -32.93 4.08
N PRO A 72 4.32 -32.90 5.39
CA PRO A 72 3.55 -33.57 6.44
C PRO A 72 2.09 -33.13 6.58
N TRP A 73 1.78 -31.90 6.17
CA TRP A 73 0.42 -31.34 6.24
C TRP A 73 -0.46 -31.70 5.04
N VAL A 74 0.08 -32.35 4.00
CA VAL A 74 -0.67 -32.78 2.83
C VAL A 74 -1.07 -34.24 3.02
N LYS A 75 -2.36 -34.49 3.22
CA LYS A 75 -2.94 -35.82 3.45
C LYS A 75 -3.54 -36.47 2.19
N SER A 76 -3.42 -35.82 1.05
CA SER A 76 -4.05 -36.22 -0.20
C SER A 76 -3.01 -36.41 -1.30
N ASN A 77 -3.35 -37.25 -2.28
CA ASN A 77 -2.55 -37.44 -3.49
C ASN A 77 -2.65 -36.26 -4.46
N MET A 78 -3.47 -35.24 -4.15
CA MET A 78 -3.61 -34.02 -4.93
C MET A 78 -3.46 -32.77 -4.06
N LEU A 79 -2.81 -31.74 -4.61
CA LEU A 79 -2.71 -30.44 -3.95
C LEU A 79 -4.07 -29.74 -3.95
N THR A 80 -4.56 -29.43 -2.75
CA THR A 80 -5.77 -28.64 -2.60
C THR A 80 -5.40 -27.16 -2.72
N LEU A 81 -5.67 -26.57 -3.88
CA LEU A 81 -5.45 -25.14 -4.12
C LEU A 81 -6.76 -24.37 -3.89
N VAL A 82 -6.65 -23.24 -3.20
CA VAL A 82 -7.77 -22.31 -3.00
C VAL A 82 -7.39 -20.98 -3.61
N SER A 83 -8.18 -20.50 -4.57
CA SER A 83 -7.95 -19.19 -5.16
C SER A 83 -8.13 -18.08 -4.12
N LEU A 84 -7.35 -17.01 -4.26
CA LEU A 84 -7.44 -15.85 -3.37
C LEU A 84 -8.86 -15.27 -3.32
N ARG A 85 -9.59 -15.28 -4.44
CA ARG A 85 -10.99 -14.82 -4.52
C ARG A 85 -11.94 -15.71 -3.72
N LYS A 86 -11.74 -17.03 -3.72
CA LYS A 86 -12.53 -17.94 -2.90
C LYS A 86 -12.19 -17.74 -1.42
N TYR A 87 -10.90 -17.61 -1.12
CA TYR A 87 -10.41 -17.38 0.24
C TYR A 87 -10.92 -16.06 0.84
N SER A 88 -10.94 -14.96 0.08
CA SER A 88 -11.38 -13.65 0.56
C SER A 88 -12.88 -13.57 0.87
N ARG A 89 -13.68 -14.55 0.42
CA ARG A 89 -15.12 -14.66 0.72
C ARG A 89 -15.41 -15.39 2.02
N VAL A 90 -14.40 -15.93 2.69
CA VAL A 90 -14.54 -16.57 4.00
C VAL A 90 -15.12 -15.54 4.98
N ARG A 91 -16.20 -15.92 5.67
CA ARG A 91 -16.90 -15.02 6.58
C ARG A 91 -16.04 -14.79 7.83
N LYS A 92 -15.85 -13.55 8.24
CA LYS A 92 -15.01 -13.17 9.41
C LYS A 92 -15.30 -13.98 10.67
N TRP A 93 -16.57 -14.27 10.96
CA TRP A 93 -16.94 -15.05 12.15
C TRP A 93 -16.41 -16.50 12.12
N THR A 94 -16.21 -17.09 10.94
CA THR A 94 -15.69 -18.47 10.80
C THR A 94 -14.23 -18.60 11.25
N VAL A 95 -13.51 -17.47 11.32
CA VAL A 95 -12.13 -17.39 11.80
C VAL A 95 -12.05 -16.68 13.16
N GLY A 96 -13.15 -16.65 13.92
CA GLY A 96 -13.19 -16.04 15.26
C GLY A 96 -13.18 -14.50 15.28
N ILE A 97 -13.33 -13.84 14.12
CA ILE A 97 -13.35 -12.38 14.04
C ILE A 97 -14.80 -11.89 14.15
N SER A 98 -15.20 -11.46 15.35
CA SER A 98 -16.51 -10.86 15.61
C SER A 98 -16.57 -9.38 15.22
N SER A 99 -17.75 -8.89 14.81
CA SER A 99 -18.00 -7.47 14.59
C SER A 99 -18.21 -6.73 15.91
N SER A 100 -17.41 -5.67 16.16
CA SER A 100 -17.64 -4.73 17.27
C SER A 100 -18.74 -3.71 16.94
N LYS A 101 -19.42 -3.19 17.97
CA LYS A 101 -20.32 -2.04 17.87
C LYS A 101 -19.55 -0.72 17.66
N GLU A 102 -18.29 -0.68 18.09
CA GLU A 102 -17.39 0.45 17.96
C GLU A 102 -16.41 0.21 16.82
N LEU A 103 -16.37 1.12 15.86
CA LEU A 103 -15.65 0.93 14.60
C LEU A 103 -14.63 2.05 14.37
N ILE A 104 -13.60 1.72 13.60
CA ILE A 104 -12.68 2.70 13.01
C ILE A 104 -13.01 2.79 11.52
N ALA A 105 -13.27 4.01 11.04
CA ALA A 105 -13.53 4.23 9.62
C ALA A 105 -12.20 4.22 8.86
N VAL A 106 -12.14 3.52 7.73
CA VAL A 106 -11.01 3.62 6.79
C VAL A 106 -11.52 4.29 5.52
N ILE A 107 -11.07 5.52 5.29
CA ILE A 107 -11.43 6.32 4.11
C ILE A 107 -10.23 6.29 3.17
N ARG A 108 -10.39 5.68 1.99
CA ARG A 108 -9.34 5.60 0.98
C ARG A 108 -9.42 6.79 0.04
N ALA A 109 -8.30 7.48 -0.15
CA ALA A 109 -8.13 8.57 -1.07
C ALA A 109 -6.97 8.21 -2.01
N SER A 110 -7.28 7.68 -3.19
CA SER A 110 -6.28 7.19 -4.15
C SER A 110 -6.45 7.85 -5.53
N GLY A 111 -5.32 8.27 -6.10
CA GLY A 111 -5.21 8.97 -7.38
C GLY A 111 -5.23 10.50 -7.27
N THR A 112 -5.24 11.17 -8.42
CA THR A 112 -5.21 12.65 -8.52
C THR A 112 -6.44 13.30 -7.90
N ILE A 113 -6.23 14.42 -7.20
CA ILE A 113 -7.27 15.25 -6.59
C ILE A 113 -7.95 16.14 -7.65
N LYS A 114 -9.28 16.11 -7.67
CA LYS A 114 -10.13 16.89 -8.58
C LYS A 114 -11.29 17.53 -7.81
N CYS A 115 -11.70 18.72 -8.24
CA CYS A 115 -12.85 19.42 -7.68
C CYS A 115 -14.18 18.77 -8.08
N VAL A 116 -14.35 18.44 -9.38
CA VAL A 116 -15.59 17.89 -9.95
C VAL A 116 -15.37 16.52 -10.60
N GLU A 117 -16.43 15.72 -10.65
CA GLU A 117 -16.46 14.53 -11.49
C GLU A 117 -16.57 14.94 -12.95
N SER A 118 -15.63 14.50 -13.79
CA SER A 118 -15.79 14.66 -15.23
C SER A 118 -16.77 13.59 -15.72
N PRO A 119 -17.82 13.95 -16.49
CA PRO A 119 -18.77 13.00 -17.05
C PRO A 119 -18.12 11.90 -17.91
N SER A 120 -16.96 12.20 -18.48
CA SER A 120 -16.14 11.31 -19.33
C SER A 120 -15.00 10.60 -18.59
N SER A 121 -14.84 10.84 -17.28
CA SER A 121 -13.81 10.13 -16.51
C SER A 121 -14.31 8.76 -16.10
N SER A 122 -13.51 7.72 -16.37
CA SER A 122 -13.78 6.38 -15.87
C SER A 122 -14.05 6.46 -14.35
N PRO A 123 -15.09 5.76 -13.82
CA PRO A 123 -15.57 5.91 -12.43
C PRO A 123 -14.54 5.69 -11.30
N SER A 124 -13.29 5.34 -11.64
CA SER A 124 -12.32 4.72 -10.75
C SER A 124 -10.96 5.41 -10.68
N LYS A 125 -10.75 6.59 -11.28
CA LYS A 125 -9.43 7.24 -11.25
C LYS A 125 -9.47 8.65 -10.66
N GLY A 126 -9.23 8.71 -9.34
CA GLY A 126 -8.93 9.95 -8.62
C GLY A 126 -9.81 10.21 -7.40
N ILE A 127 -9.42 11.22 -6.64
CA ILE A 127 -10.11 11.71 -5.45
C ILE A 127 -10.99 12.88 -5.87
N THR A 128 -12.29 12.78 -5.68
CA THR A 128 -13.21 13.92 -5.85
C THR A 128 -13.56 14.52 -4.49
N ALA A 129 -13.41 15.84 -4.35
CA ALA A 129 -13.72 16.57 -3.11
C ALA A 129 -15.12 16.24 -2.58
N ASN A 130 -16.15 16.30 -3.43
CA ASN A 130 -17.55 16.07 -3.02
C ASN A 130 -17.77 14.69 -2.36
N LYS A 131 -17.28 13.62 -3.01
CA LYS A 131 -17.39 12.25 -2.48
C LYS A 131 -16.60 12.08 -1.18
N PHE A 132 -15.38 12.59 -1.14
CA PHE A 132 -14.52 12.49 0.04
C PHE A 132 -15.11 13.23 1.25
N ILE A 133 -15.51 14.49 1.05
CA ILE A 133 -16.13 15.34 2.09
C ILE A 133 -17.41 14.69 2.63
N ALA A 134 -18.27 14.14 1.75
CA ALA A 134 -19.47 13.44 2.18
C ALA A 134 -19.16 12.24 3.09
N MET A 135 -18.12 11.45 2.77
CA MET A 135 -17.66 10.34 3.62
C MET A 135 -17.14 10.84 4.97
N VAL A 136 -16.30 11.88 4.99
CA VAL A 136 -15.76 12.46 6.23
C VAL A 136 -16.88 12.99 7.12
N ARG A 137 -17.85 13.72 6.56
CA ARG A 137 -19.03 14.22 7.30
C ARG A 137 -19.87 13.07 7.88
N LYS A 138 -20.10 12.01 7.12
CA LYS A 138 -20.81 10.81 7.59
C LYS A 138 -20.10 10.15 8.78
N VAL A 139 -18.76 10.04 8.70
CA VAL A 139 -17.95 9.50 9.79
C VAL A 139 -18.00 10.43 11.00
N ARG A 140 -17.90 11.74 10.80
CA ARG A 140 -17.98 12.76 11.87
C ARG A 140 -19.30 12.71 12.64
N ALA A 141 -20.42 12.57 11.95
CA ALA A 141 -21.76 12.56 12.57
C ALA A 141 -22.14 11.23 13.24
N SER A 142 -21.56 10.11 12.81
CA SER A 142 -21.94 8.78 13.30
C SER A 142 -21.37 8.46 14.68
N LYS A 143 -22.21 8.05 15.65
CA LYS A 143 -21.74 7.55 16.96
C LYS A 143 -21.06 6.18 16.91
N LYS A 144 -21.18 5.44 15.79
CA LYS A 144 -20.56 4.11 15.61
C LYS A 144 -19.05 4.20 15.39
N PHE A 145 -18.58 5.25 14.72
CA PHE A 145 -17.15 5.43 14.45
C PHE A 145 -16.47 6.20 15.57
N LYS A 146 -15.47 5.60 16.19
CA LYS A 146 -14.69 6.19 17.29
C LYS A 146 -13.44 6.91 16.81
N ALA A 147 -12.89 6.49 15.66
CA ALA A 147 -11.75 7.11 15.00
C ALA A 147 -11.86 6.96 13.48
N ALA A 148 -10.98 7.64 12.75
CA ALA A 148 -10.84 7.49 11.31
C ALA A 148 -9.36 7.36 10.89
N ILE A 149 -9.14 6.53 9.88
CA ILE A 149 -7.88 6.46 9.14
C ILE A 149 -8.16 6.99 7.74
N ILE A 150 -7.42 8.03 7.34
CA ILE A 150 -7.41 8.54 5.98
C ILE A 150 -6.22 7.90 5.28
N ARG A 151 -6.46 6.88 4.44
CA ARG A 151 -5.40 6.22 3.66
C ARG A 151 -5.21 7.00 2.37
N ILE A 152 -4.08 7.69 2.25
CA ILE A 152 -3.77 8.62 1.15
C ILE A 152 -2.74 7.97 0.23
N ASP A 153 -3.05 7.99 -1.06
CA ASP A 153 -2.22 7.47 -2.14
C ASP A 153 -2.38 8.39 -3.36
N SER A 154 -1.76 9.57 -3.33
CA SER A 154 -2.04 10.66 -4.25
C SER A 154 -0.82 11.54 -4.54
N PRO A 155 -0.60 11.89 -5.83
CA PRO A 155 0.35 12.93 -6.24
C PRO A 155 -0.12 14.36 -5.93
N GLY A 156 -1.33 14.51 -5.37
CA GLY A 156 -2.01 15.79 -5.23
C GLY A 156 -2.90 16.10 -6.43
N GLY A 157 -3.04 17.39 -6.76
CA GLY A 157 -3.92 17.87 -7.82
C GLY A 157 -4.54 19.22 -7.48
N ASP A 158 -5.85 19.35 -7.67
CA ASP A 158 -6.57 20.61 -7.49
C ASP A 158 -6.41 21.17 -6.06
N PRO A 159 -5.86 22.39 -5.89
CA PRO A 159 -5.55 22.95 -4.58
C PRO A 159 -6.80 23.34 -3.78
N LEU A 160 -7.85 23.82 -4.44
CA LEU A 160 -9.11 24.19 -3.78
C LEU A 160 -9.82 22.93 -3.26
N ALA A 161 -9.86 21.88 -4.08
CA ALA A 161 -10.38 20.57 -3.67
C ALA A 161 -9.61 20.02 -2.45
N ALA A 162 -8.27 20.11 -2.47
CA ALA A 162 -7.43 19.70 -1.36
C ALA A 162 -7.72 20.51 -0.08
N ASP A 163 -7.93 21.82 -0.19
CA ASP A 163 -8.27 22.70 0.94
C ASP A 163 -9.61 22.38 1.58
N LEU A 164 -10.64 22.19 0.76
CA LEU A 164 -11.97 21.79 1.24
C LEU A 164 -11.93 20.43 1.95
N MET A 165 -11.14 19.48 1.44
CA MET A 165 -10.94 18.18 2.07
C MET A 165 -10.15 18.29 3.37
N TRP A 166 -9.05 19.04 3.39
CA TRP A 166 -8.26 19.33 4.59
C TRP A 166 -9.14 19.94 5.70
N ARG A 167 -9.99 20.91 5.35
CA ARG A 167 -10.90 21.56 6.28
C ARG A 167 -11.83 20.56 6.95
N GLU A 168 -12.40 19.62 6.19
CA GLU A 168 -13.29 18.59 6.75
C GLU A 168 -12.54 17.55 7.58
N ILE A 169 -11.30 17.20 7.20
CA ILE A 169 -10.43 16.34 8.02
C ILE A 169 -10.16 17.01 9.37
N ARG A 170 -9.83 18.32 9.40
CA ARG A 170 -9.65 19.05 10.66
C ARG A 170 -10.90 19.10 11.52
N LEU A 171 -12.07 19.33 10.91
CA LEU A 171 -13.34 19.31 11.64
C LEU A 171 -13.67 17.92 12.22
N LEU A 172 -13.23 16.84 11.56
CA LEU A 172 -13.32 15.49 12.09
C LEU A 172 -12.31 15.27 13.24
N ALA A 173 -11.05 15.68 13.05
CA ALA A 173 -9.96 15.58 14.02
C ALA A 173 -10.24 16.33 15.33
N ALA A 174 -11.02 17.41 15.27
CA ALA A 174 -11.50 18.15 16.44
C ALA A 174 -12.54 17.37 17.29
N LYS A 175 -13.18 16.34 16.73
CA LYS A 175 -14.21 15.54 17.42
C LYS A 175 -13.78 14.11 17.72
N LYS A 176 -12.88 13.55 16.91
CA LYS A 176 -12.49 12.14 16.93
C LYS A 176 -11.02 12.02 16.50
N PRO A 177 -10.27 11.04 17.03
CA PRO A 177 -8.93 10.77 16.53
C PRO A 177 -8.93 10.48 15.03
N VAL A 178 -8.07 11.18 14.29
CA VAL A 178 -7.84 10.98 12.86
C VAL A 178 -6.36 10.72 12.62
N ILE A 179 -6.06 9.61 11.95
CA ILE A 179 -4.72 9.24 11.51
C ILE A 179 -4.70 9.34 9.99
N ALA A 180 -3.79 10.13 9.44
CA ALA A 180 -3.44 10.04 8.04
C ALA A 180 -2.40 8.93 7.87
N SER A 181 -2.69 7.98 7.00
CA SER A 181 -1.76 6.92 6.61
C SER A 181 -1.37 7.15 5.16
N MET A 182 -0.14 7.57 4.94
CA MET A 182 0.42 7.74 3.62
C MET A 182 0.77 6.36 3.04
N SER A 183 0.52 6.17 1.75
CA SER A 183 0.85 4.98 0.98
C SER A 183 2.13 5.26 0.18
N ASP A 184 2.19 4.81 -1.07
CA ASP A 184 3.36 4.98 -1.93
C ASP A 184 3.57 6.45 -2.28
N GLU A 185 2.49 7.24 -2.38
CA GLU A 185 2.56 8.67 -2.63
C GLU A 185 1.56 9.47 -1.78
N ALA A 186 1.99 10.57 -1.19
CA ALA A 186 1.11 11.54 -0.54
C ALA A 186 1.70 12.94 -0.68
N ALA A 187 1.92 13.36 -1.93
CA ALA A 187 2.60 14.61 -2.28
C ALA A 187 1.61 15.76 -2.52
N SER A 188 2.10 17.01 -2.47
CA SER A 188 1.34 18.21 -2.81
C SER A 188 -0.03 18.25 -2.09
N GLY A 189 -1.15 18.30 -2.82
CA GLY A 189 -2.50 18.26 -2.25
C GLY A 189 -2.79 17.02 -1.37
N GLY A 190 -2.15 15.88 -1.63
CA GLY A 190 -2.23 14.69 -0.79
C GLY A 190 -1.60 14.91 0.59
N TYR A 191 -0.41 15.54 0.63
CA TYR A 191 0.23 15.97 1.89
C TYR A 191 -0.63 17.04 2.59
N TYR A 192 -1.18 17.98 1.81
CA TYR A 192 -2.05 19.03 2.33
C TYR A 192 -3.26 18.45 3.06
N MET A 193 -3.93 17.44 2.49
CA MET A 193 -5.00 16.71 3.18
C MET A 193 -4.50 16.04 4.48
N ALA A 194 -3.34 15.39 4.44
CA ALA A 194 -2.79 14.67 5.58
C ALA A 194 -2.53 15.59 6.79
N MET A 195 -2.10 16.83 6.55
CA MET A 195 -1.92 17.85 7.60
C MET A 195 -3.22 18.22 8.35
N GLY A 196 -4.37 17.77 7.87
CA GLY A 196 -5.63 17.94 8.59
C GLY A 196 -5.83 16.95 9.75
N ALA A 197 -5.06 15.86 9.78
CA ALA A 197 -5.15 14.79 10.77
C ALA A 197 -4.41 15.11 12.07
N ASN A 198 -4.67 14.34 13.13
CA ASN A 198 -3.93 14.48 14.40
C ASN A 198 -2.53 13.89 14.31
N ILE A 199 -2.38 12.78 13.57
CA ILE A 199 -1.14 12.03 13.41
C ILE A 199 -0.98 11.66 11.93
N ILE A 200 0.24 11.77 11.42
CA ILE A 200 0.64 11.28 10.11
C ILE A 200 1.57 10.09 10.30
N VAL A 201 1.30 8.99 9.61
CA VAL A 201 2.18 7.81 9.49
C VAL A 201 2.49 7.63 8.01
N ALA A 202 3.78 7.55 7.67
CA ALA A 202 4.31 7.36 6.32
C ALA A 202 5.27 6.17 6.30
#